data_AF-A0A941IGX0-F1
#
_entry.id   AF-A0A941IGX0-F1
#
_cell.length_a   1.000
_cell.length_b   1.000
_cell.length_c   1.000
_cell.angle_alpha   90.00
_cell.angle_beta   90.00
_cell.angle_gamma   90.00
#
_symmetry.space_group_name_H-M   'P 1'
#
loop_
_entity.id
_entity.type
_entity.pdbx_description
1 polymer ?
#
loop_
_entity_poly.entity_id
_entity_poly.type
_entity_poly.pdbx_seq_one_letter_code
_entity_poly.pdbx_strand_id
1 'polypeptide(L)'
;MEPTQTTCLVTGATGYVGGRLVPRLLEAGYQVRCMTRSRANLRDQPWIDRVEVVEADAADPAATATALKGVDTAYYLIHSMLGGPRFEQADRAAASNFATQAREAGIGRLVYLGGLAPEGQTLSPHMRSRGEVGQILLASGVPTVVLRAAVILGSGSASFEMLRYLTERLPAMITPTWVDSRVQPIAIRDVLRYLVAAATLPADVAGAFDIGGPDVLTYRQMMQRYAAVAGLGPRRIVPVPVLTPRLSSHWVGLVTPIPSALARPLIESLHHDAVCRDHAVAAVIPDPPEGLLPFEEAVDLALRRVREAAVVTRWSSGSVPGAPSDPLPTDPSWAGGSLYTDLRERFTTASPAAVWNEIEAIGGETGWYSWPVAWQARGLIDRAFGGVGLRRGRRDPVTLRVGDAVDFWRVEEILPGRMLRLRAEMRLPGLAWLELNVDPLDGGALYRQRALFHPRGLAGQLYWWSIKPFHGLVFGAMARNLTRGAS
;
A
#
# COMPACT_ATOMS: atom_id res chain seq x y z
N MET A 1 -36.44 3.58 -24.34
CA MET A 1 -35.77 4.05 -23.11
C MET A 1 -34.68 3.06 -22.81
N GLU A 2 -33.41 3.43 -23.01
CA GLU A 2 -32.31 2.65 -22.44
C GLU A 2 -32.53 2.58 -20.91
N PRO A 3 -32.25 1.45 -20.25
CA PRO A 3 -32.30 1.38 -18.80
C PRO A 3 -31.34 2.45 -18.26
N THR A 4 -31.87 3.40 -17.48
CA THR A 4 -31.06 4.42 -16.81
C THR A 4 -30.02 3.72 -15.93
N GLN A 5 -28.76 3.83 -16.32
CA GLN A 5 -27.63 3.20 -15.66
C GLN A 5 -27.48 3.79 -14.25
N THR A 6 -27.52 2.93 -13.23
CA THR A 6 -27.45 3.32 -11.82
C THR A 6 -26.19 4.13 -11.52
N THR A 7 -26.38 5.27 -10.86
CA THR A 7 -25.31 6.20 -10.47
C THR A 7 -24.93 6.01 -9.00
N CYS A 8 -23.67 5.64 -8.77
CA CYS A 8 -23.10 5.47 -7.45
C CYS A 8 -22.22 6.68 -7.07
N LEU A 9 -22.51 7.32 -5.93
CA LEU A 9 -21.60 8.30 -5.33
C LEU A 9 -20.66 7.61 -4.35
N VAL A 10 -19.36 7.86 -4.48
CA VAL A 10 -18.34 7.38 -3.54
C VAL A 10 -17.69 8.57 -2.84
N THR A 11 -17.97 8.70 -1.54
CA THR A 11 -17.16 9.55 -0.67
C THR A 11 -15.86 8.82 -0.28
N GLY A 12 -14.82 9.55 0.11
CA GLY A 12 -13.57 8.91 0.54
C GLY A 12 -12.84 8.15 -0.59
N ALA A 13 -13.09 8.51 -1.85
CA ALA A 13 -12.45 7.91 -3.02
C ALA A 13 -10.92 8.11 -3.07
N THR A 14 -10.40 9.08 -2.30
CA THR A 14 -8.95 9.28 -2.08
C THR A 14 -8.36 8.29 -1.07
N GLY A 15 -9.19 7.58 -0.32
CA GLY A 15 -8.79 6.66 0.73
C GLY A 15 -8.59 5.22 0.22
N TYR A 16 -7.99 4.39 1.07
CA TYR A 16 -7.59 3.02 0.74
C TYR A 16 -8.71 2.17 0.10
N VAL A 17 -9.89 2.13 0.75
CA VAL A 17 -11.04 1.34 0.27
C VAL A 17 -11.73 2.04 -0.90
N GLY A 18 -12.01 3.34 -0.78
CA GLY A 18 -12.74 4.10 -1.80
C GLY A 18 -12.02 4.08 -3.16
N GLY A 19 -10.71 4.29 -3.19
CA GLY A 19 -9.93 4.28 -4.42
C GLY A 19 -9.90 2.91 -5.13
N ARG A 20 -10.12 1.82 -4.39
CA ARG A 20 -10.23 0.45 -4.91
C ARG A 20 -11.67 0.04 -5.22
N LEU A 21 -12.66 0.70 -4.62
CA LEU A 21 -14.08 0.46 -4.90
C LEU A 21 -14.51 1.06 -6.23
N VAL A 22 -14.07 2.28 -6.54
CA VAL A 22 -14.42 2.99 -7.78
C VAL A 22 -14.21 2.13 -9.05
N PRO A 23 -13.02 1.55 -9.30
CA PRO A 23 -12.83 0.72 -10.51
C PRO A 23 -13.75 -0.51 -10.51
N ARG A 24 -14.05 -1.09 -9.34
CA ARG A 24 -14.93 -2.26 -9.22
C ARG A 24 -16.40 -1.92 -9.50
N LEU A 25 -16.84 -0.72 -9.13
CA LEU A 25 -18.17 -0.21 -9.50
C LEU A 25 -18.26 0.05 -11.01
N LEU A 26 -17.23 0.67 -11.59
CA LEU A 26 -17.16 0.89 -13.04
C LEU A 26 -17.17 -0.43 -13.83
N GLU A 27 -16.44 -1.44 -13.36
CA GLU A 27 -16.40 -2.78 -13.97
C GLU A 27 -17.72 -3.54 -13.80
N ALA A 28 -18.48 -3.26 -12.73
CA ALA A 28 -19.84 -3.77 -12.54
C ALA A 28 -20.90 -3.01 -13.37
N GLY A 29 -20.50 -2.00 -14.15
CA GLY A 29 -21.38 -1.27 -15.06
C GLY A 29 -22.11 -0.09 -14.42
N TYR A 30 -21.69 0.41 -13.27
CA TYR A 30 -22.25 1.63 -12.67
C TYR A 30 -21.64 2.90 -13.25
N GLN A 31 -22.42 3.98 -13.29
CA GLN A 31 -21.85 5.33 -13.39
C GLN A 31 -21.32 5.73 -12.01
N VAL A 32 -20.12 6.28 -11.93
CA VAL A 32 -19.51 6.61 -10.64
C VAL A 32 -19.22 8.11 -10.53
N ARG A 33 -19.69 8.70 -9.44
CA ARG A 33 -19.38 10.05 -9.00
C ARG A 33 -18.51 10.01 -7.75
N CYS A 34 -17.36 10.66 -7.77
CA CYS A 34 -16.47 10.77 -6.62
C CYS A 34 -16.66 12.12 -5.93
N MET A 35 -17.05 12.09 -4.65
CA MET A 35 -17.11 13.28 -3.80
C MET A 35 -15.79 13.44 -3.05
N THR A 36 -15.11 14.57 -3.24
CA THR A 36 -13.82 14.89 -2.62
C THR A 36 -13.76 16.35 -2.19
N ARG A 37 -12.90 16.68 -1.21
CA ARG A 37 -12.64 18.08 -0.83
C ARG A 37 -11.79 18.83 -1.85
N SER A 38 -11.04 18.11 -2.69
CA SER A 38 -10.26 18.67 -3.78
C SER A 38 -10.06 17.65 -4.88
N ARG A 39 -10.32 18.05 -6.12
CA ARG A 39 -10.12 17.28 -7.34
C ARG A 39 -8.65 16.90 -7.53
N ALA A 40 -7.73 17.76 -7.10
CA ALA A 40 -6.29 17.50 -7.20
C ALA A 40 -5.88 16.18 -6.52
N ASN A 41 -6.59 15.76 -5.46
CA ASN A 41 -6.29 14.52 -4.74
C ASN A 41 -6.62 13.25 -5.53
N LEU A 42 -7.40 13.35 -6.62
CA LEU A 42 -7.77 12.23 -7.48
C LEU A 42 -7.04 12.25 -8.83
N ARG A 43 -6.22 13.27 -9.08
CA ARG A 43 -5.50 13.46 -10.35
C ARG A 43 -4.74 12.22 -10.81
N ASP A 44 -4.05 11.56 -9.89
CA ASP A 44 -3.16 10.43 -10.20
C ASP A 44 -3.89 9.08 -10.10
N GLN A 45 -5.23 9.08 -9.97
CA GLN A 45 -6.02 7.85 -10.02
C GLN A 45 -6.15 7.36 -11.47
N PRO A 46 -5.92 6.06 -11.76
CA PRO A 46 -5.95 5.53 -13.12
C PRO A 46 -7.35 5.56 -13.77
N TRP A 47 -8.40 5.73 -12.96
CA TRP A 47 -9.80 5.74 -13.39
C TRP A 47 -10.39 7.16 -13.47
N ILE A 48 -9.59 8.22 -13.26
CA ILE A 48 -10.08 9.59 -13.16
C ILE A 48 -10.89 10.05 -14.38
N ASP A 49 -10.52 9.59 -15.57
CA ASP A 49 -11.20 9.94 -16.83
C ASP A 49 -12.52 9.19 -17.07
N ARG A 50 -12.87 8.25 -16.18
CA ARG A 50 -14.07 7.40 -16.28
C ARG A 50 -15.15 7.74 -15.24
N VAL A 51 -14.95 8.79 -14.45
CA VAL A 51 -15.84 9.17 -13.35
C VAL A 51 -16.19 10.65 -13.41
N GLU A 52 -17.31 11.00 -12.78
CA GLU A 52 -17.59 12.39 -12.42
C GLU A 52 -16.88 12.73 -11.10
N VAL A 53 -16.28 13.92 -10.99
CA VAL A 53 -15.70 14.40 -9.74
C VAL A 53 -16.46 15.64 -9.29
N VAL A 54 -16.98 15.60 -8.07
CA VAL A 54 -17.63 16.73 -7.43
C VAL A 54 -16.82 17.14 -6.21
N GLU A 55 -16.46 18.43 -6.16
CA GLU A 55 -15.81 19.02 -5.00
C GLU A 55 -16.87 19.39 -3.96
N ALA A 56 -16.84 18.73 -2.81
CA ALA A 56 -17.71 19.01 -1.69
C ALA A 56 -17.08 18.53 -0.37
N ASP A 57 -17.26 19.31 0.68
CA ASP A 57 -17.00 18.88 2.05
C ASP A 57 -18.27 18.26 2.64
N ALA A 58 -18.16 17.09 3.26
CA ALA A 58 -19.30 16.44 3.91
C ALA A 58 -19.82 17.22 5.13
N ALA A 59 -19.07 18.20 5.64
CA ALA A 59 -19.55 19.14 6.64
C ALA A 59 -20.36 20.32 6.06
N ASP A 60 -20.34 20.54 4.73
CA ASP A 60 -21.12 21.57 4.05
C ASP A 60 -22.44 20.99 3.51
N PRO A 61 -23.60 21.39 4.04
CA PRO A 61 -24.90 20.90 3.59
C PRO A 61 -25.20 21.18 2.12
N ALA A 62 -24.95 22.40 1.64
CA ALA A 62 -25.32 22.81 0.28
C ALA A 62 -24.44 22.11 -0.77
N ALA A 63 -23.14 21.98 -0.47
CA ALA A 63 -22.22 21.23 -1.33
C ALA A 63 -22.56 19.73 -1.36
N THR A 64 -22.90 19.16 -0.21
CA THR A 64 -23.32 17.75 -0.10
C THR A 64 -24.62 17.49 -0.86
N ALA A 65 -25.62 18.37 -0.75
CA ALA A 65 -26.86 18.29 -1.51
C ALA A 65 -26.62 18.28 -3.02
N THR A 66 -25.74 19.17 -3.49
CA THR A 66 -25.35 19.27 -4.89
C THR A 66 -24.69 17.98 -5.37
N ALA A 67 -23.78 17.42 -4.57
CA ALA A 67 -23.10 16.17 -4.91
C ALA A 67 -24.06 14.97 -5.01
N LEU A 68 -25.11 14.93 -4.20
CA LEU A 68 -26.08 13.83 -4.16
C LEU A 68 -27.16 13.89 -5.24
N LYS A 69 -27.27 14.98 -6.00
CA LYS A 69 -28.32 15.15 -7.02
C LYS A 69 -28.24 14.09 -8.12
N GLY A 70 -29.30 13.31 -8.29
CA GLY A 70 -29.38 12.26 -9.33
C GLY A 70 -28.54 11.01 -9.04
N VAL A 71 -28.16 10.80 -7.78
CA VAL A 71 -27.47 9.59 -7.31
C VAL A 71 -28.50 8.58 -6.84
N ASP A 72 -28.29 7.29 -7.15
CA ASP A 72 -29.16 6.20 -6.71
C ASP A 72 -28.65 5.55 -5.42
N THR A 73 -27.33 5.30 -5.37
CA THR A 73 -26.64 4.66 -4.24
C THR A 73 -25.46 5.51 -3.79
N ALA A 74 -25.34 5.76 -2.49
CA ALA A 74 -24.23 6.55 -1.96
C ALA A 74 -23.40 5.77 -0.92
N TYR A 75 -22.10 5.70 -1.17
CA TYR A 75 -21.10 5.09 -0.29
C TYR A 75 -20.50 6.15 0.62
N TYR A 76 -20.72 5.99 1.93
CA TYR A 76 -20.06 6.79 2.96
C TYR A 76 -18.78 6.08 3.41
N LEU A 77 -17.60 6.54 2.99
CA LEU A 77 -16.29 5.95 3.35
C LEU A 77 -15.33 6.99 3.95
N ILE A 78 -15.88 8.14 4.37
CA ILE A 78 -15.11 9.16 5.08
C ILE A 78 -14.84 8.68 6.51
N HIS A 79 -13.61 8.89 6.96
CA HIS A 79 -13.25 8.71 8.35
C HIS A 79 -12.12 9.68 8.75
N SER A 80 -12.36 10.47 9.80
CA SER A 80 -11.49 11.60 10.16
C SER A 80 -10.38 11.26 11.16
N MET A 81 -9.82 10.04 11.17
CA MET A 81 -8.77 9.64 12.14
C MET A 81 -7.57 10.60 12.19
N LEU A 82 -7.25 11.24 11.07
CA LEU A 82 -6.15 12.19 10.95
C LEU A 82 -6.50 13.60 11.51
N GLY A 83 -7.76 13.85 11.85
CA GLY A 83 -8.28 15.13 12.34
C GLY A 83 -7.98 15.44 13.81
N GLY A 84 -7.21 14.60 14.50
CA GLY A 84 -6.80 14.83 15.89
C GLY A 84 -7.91 14.56 16.92
N PRO A 85 -7.80 15.08 18.15
CA PRO A 85 -8.62 14.65 19.30
C PRO A 85 -10.13 14.95 19.19
N ARG A 86 -10.57 15.74 18.20
CA ARG A 86 -11.99 16.05 17.96
C ARG A 86 -12.59 15.25 16.80
N PHE A 87 -11.90 14.22 16.30
CA PHE A 87 -12.37 13.43 15.16
C PHE A 87 -13.79 12.86 15.36
N GLU A 88 -14.15 12.45 16.58
CA GLU A 88 -15.49 11.91 16.87
C GLU A 88 -16.60 12.93 16.56
N GLN A 89 -16.38 14.21 16.91
CA GLN A 89 -17.35 15.28 16.65
C GLN A 89 -17.43 15.61 15.17
N ALA A 90 -16.29 15.61 14.47
CA ALA A 90 -16.24 15.86 13.04
C ALA A 90 -16.93 14.75 12.24
N ASP A 91 -16.66 13.47 12.58
CA ASP A 91 -17.30 12.31 11.95
C ASP A 91 -18.81 12.32 12.20
N ARG A 92 -19.25 12.63 13.42
CA ARG A 92 -20.69 12.80 13.74
C ARG A 92 -21.33 13.89 12.88
N ALA A 93 -20.74 15.08 12.84
CA ALA A 93 -21.30 16.20 12.11
C ALA A 93 -21.41 15.91 10.60
N ALA A 94 -20.35 15.36 10.01
CA ALA A 94 -20.33 15.00 8.60
C ALA A 94 -21.33 13.88 8.28
N ALA A 95 -21.43 12.85 9.12
CA ALA A 95 -22.39 11.75 8.92
C ALA A 95 -23.83 12.22 9.05
N SER A 96 -24.14 13.07 10.05
CA SER A 96 -25.49 13.62 10.23
C SER A 96 -25.92 14.51 9.08
N ASN A 97 -25.00 15.35 8.58
CA ASN A 97 -25.25 16.16 7.39
C ASN A 97 -25.52 15.27 6.17
N PHE A 98 -24.62 14.32 5.90
CA PHE A 98 -24.75 13.41 4.76
C PHE A 98 -26.05 12.60 4.81
N ALA A 99 -26.42 12.06 5.98
CA ALA A 99 -27.67 11.34 6.19
C ALA A 99 -28.90 12.20 5.85
N THR A 100 -28.90 13.46 6.31
CA THR A 100 -30.00 14.40 6.05
C THR A 100 -30.12 14.71 4.57
N GLN A 101 -28.99 15.06 3.93
CA GLN A 101 -28.97 15.41 2.51
C GLN A 101 -29.26 14.20 1.61
N ALA A 102 -28.87 12.99 2.00
CA ALA A 102 -29.19 11.77 1.28
C ALA A 102 -30.70 11.47 1.31
N ARG A 103 -31.35 11.67 2.46
CA ARG A 103 -32.82 11.56 2.55
C ARG A 103 -33.50 12.59 1.67
N GLU A 104 -33.07 13.85 1.74
CA GLU A 104 -33.67 14.96 0.97
C GLU A 104 -33.49 14.79 -0.55
N ALA A 105 -32.35 14.23 -0.98
CA ALA A 105 -32.09 13.91 -2.38
C ALA A 105 -32.83 12.66 -2.88
N GLY A 106 -33.51 11.91 -2.00
CA GLY A 106 -34.23 10.69 -2.36
C GLY A 106 -33.30 9.53 -2.73
N ILE A 107 -32.11 9.46 -2.13
CA ILE A 107 -31.17 8.36 -2.36
C ILE A 107 -31.85 7.02 -2.07
N GLY A 108 -31.73 6.06 -2.97
CA GLY A 108 -32.34 4.74 -2.83
C GLY A 108 -31.59 3.83 -1.86
N ARG A 109 -30.27 4.04 -1.70
CA ARG A 109 -29.43 3.26 -0.79
C ARG A 109 -28.22 3.99 -0.24
N LEU A 110 -27.97 3.80 1.06
CA LEU A 110 -26.70 4.12 1.69
C LEU A 110 -25.89 2.85 1.96
N VAL A 111 -24.59 2.90 1.69
CA VAL A 111 -23.65 1.83 2.05
C VAL A 111 -22.51 2.42 2.88
N TYR A 112 -22.28 1.86 4.06
CA TYR A 112 -21.21 2.28 4.98
C TYR A 112 -20.32 1.09 5.32
N LEU A 113 -19.00 1.28 5.22
CA LEU A 113 -18.03 0.35 5.78
C LEU A 113 -17.59 0.85 7.15
N GLY A 114 -18.14 0.25 8.20
CA GLY A 114 -17.86 0.49 9.63
C GLY A 114 -16.80 -0.46 10.20
N GLY A 115 -16.58 -0.35 11.52
CA GLY A 115 -15.72 -1.26 12.27
C GLY A 115 -16.55 -2.26 13.09
N LEU A 116 -16.01 -3.45 13.37
CA LEU A 116 -16.62 -4.34 14.36
C LEU A 116 -16.67 -3.65 15.73
N ALA A 117 -17.80 -3.82 16.42
CA ALA A 117 -18.03 -3.29 17.76
C ALA A 117 -18.47 -4.45 18.67
N PRO A 118 -17.55 -5.03 19.46
CA PRO A 118 -17.89 -6.12 20.37
C PRO A 118 -18.86 -5.62 21.46
N GLU A 119 -19.86 -6.44 21.76
CA GLU A 119 -20.85 -6.12 22.79
C GLU A 119 -20.28 -6.28 24.20
N GLY A 120 -20.79 -5.49 25.15
CA GLY A 120 -20.42 -5.60 26.57
C GLY A 120 -19.02 -5.08 26.92
N GLN A 121 -18.32 -4.41 26.00
CA GLN A 121 -16.97 -3.88 26.22
C GLN A 121 -16.93 -2.35 26.15
N THR A 122 -16.02 -1.74 26.92
CA THR A 122 -15.76 -0.30 26.86
C THR A 122 -14.96 0.03 25.61
N LEU A 123 -15.66 0.38 24.53
CA LEU A 123 -15.04 0.67 23.24
C LEU A 123 -14.06 1.85 23.30
N SER A 124 -12.97 1.73 22.54
CA SER A 124 -12.04 2.85 22.28
C SER A 124 -12.78 4.00 21.56
N PRO A 125 -12.29 5.25 21.67
CA PRO A 125 -12.89 6.39 20.97
C PRO A 125 -13.07 6.15 19.46
N HIS A 126 -12.08 5.50 18.83
CA HIS A 126 -12.13 5.17 17.41
C HIS A 126 -13.28 4.18 17.08
N MET A 127 -13.41 3.10 17.85
CA MET A 127 -14.49 2.12 17.64
C MET A 127 -15.87 2.73 17.92
N ARG A 128 -15.98 3.57 18.96
CA ARG A 128 -17.20 4.27 19.34
C ARG A 128 -17.69 5.21 18.23
N SER A 129 -16.81 6.06 17.71
CA SER A 129 -17.14 6.96 16.60
C SER A 129 -17.55 6.19 15.34
N ARG A 130 -16.86 5.10 15.00
CA ARG A 130 -17.23 4.25 13.85
C ARG A 130 -18.62 3.63 14.00
N GLY A 131 -18.97 3.19 15.22
CA GLY A 131 -20.29 2.67 15.55
C GLY A 131 -21.37 3.74 15.51
N GLU A 132 -21.09 4.93 16.05
CA GLU A 132 -21.99 6.08 16.04
C GLU A 132 -22.34 6.53 14.62
N VAL A 133 -21.35 6.65 13.73
CA VAL A 133 -21.60 6.96 12.30
C VAL A 133 -22.55 5.92 11.68
N GLY A 134 -22.35 4.64 11.97
CA GLY A 134 -23.24 3.59 11.48
C GLY A 134 -24.69 3.76 11.96
N GLN A 135 -24.88 4.11 13.23
CA GLN A 135 -26.20 4.39 13.80
C GLN A 135 -26.86 5.61 13.17
N ILE A 136 -26.11 6.69 12.94
CA ILE A 136 -26.60 7.91 12.30
C ILE A 136 -27.12 7.61 10.88
N LEU A 137 -26.34 6.85 10.10
CA LEU A 137 -26.72 6.50 8.74
C LEU A 137 -27.93 5.55 8.71
N LEU A 138 -27.99 4.55 9.61
CA LEU A 138 -29.16 3.67 9.75
C LEU A 138 -30.43 4.44 10.14
N ALA A 139 -30.30 5.47 10.99
CA ALA A 139 -31.41 6.32 11.42
C ALA A 139 -31.81 7.40 10.39
N SER A 140 -31.16 7.45 9.22
CA SER A 140 -31.39 8.50 8.21
C SER A 140 -32.79 8.49 7.60
N GLY A 141 -33.45 7.32 7.60
CA GLY A 141 -34.68 7.07 6.83
C GLY A 141 -34.44 6.59 5.40
N VAL A 142 -33.18 6.43 4.99
CA VAL A 142 -32.78 5.82 3.71
C VAL A 142 -32.44 4.34 3.94
N PRO A 143 -32.83 3.40 3.05
CA PRO A 143 -32.35 2.01 3.12
C PRO A 143 -30.83 1.95 3.23
N THR A 144 -30.33 1.45 4.36
CA THR A 144 -28.91 1.57 4.71
C THR A 144 -28.31 0.21 5.04
N VAL A 145 -27.19 -0.11 4.41
CA VAL A 145 -26.38 -1.30 4.69
C VAL A 145 -25.07 -0.86 5.34
N VAL A 146 -24.84 -1.30 6.58
CA VAL A 146 -23.59 -1.09 7.31
C VAL A 146 -22.79 -2.39 7.32
N LEU A 147 -21.74 -2.48 6.52
CA LEU A 147 -20.79 -3.59 6.57
C LEU A 147 -19.75 -3.30 7.64
N ARG A 148 -19.55 -4.21 8.59
CA ARG A 148 -18.59 -4.03 9.70
C ARG A 148 -17.43 -5.01 9.54
N ALA A 149 -16.22 -4.49 9.42
CA ALA A 149 -15.01 -5.29 9.30
C ALA A 149 -14.05 -5.02 10.45
N ALA A 150 -13.19 -6.00 10.76
CA ALA A 150 -12.06 -5.80 11.65
C ALA A 150 -10.82 -5.31 10.88
N VAL A 151 -9.80 -6.15 10.77
CA VAL A 151 -8.57 -5.87 10.03
C VAL A 151 -8.77 -6.22 8.55
N ILE A 152 -8.64 -5.22 7.68
CA ILE A 152 -8.64 -5.43 6.23
C ILE A 152 -7.21 -5.69 5.75
N LEU A 153 -6.98 -6.86 5.15
CA LEU A 153 -5.69 -7.30 4.62
C LEU A 153 -5.50 -6.80 3.18
N GLY A 154 -4.38 -6.14 2.93
CA GLY A 154 -3.97 -5.68 1.60
C GLY A 154 -2.96 -4.54 1.68
N SER A 155 -2.09 -4.44 0.67
CA SER A 155 -1.05 -3.40 0.62
C SER A 155 -1.69 -2.02 0.57
N GLY A 156 -1.29 -1.10 1.44
CA GLY A 156 -1.89 0.23 1.62
C GLY A 156 -2.88 0.33 2.78
N SER A 157 -3.39 -0.79 3.31
CA SER A 157 -4.21 -0.79 4.51
C SER A 157 -3.37 -0.49 5.75
N ALA A 158 -3.71 0.53 6.53
CA ALA A 158 -2.93 0.95 7.70
C ALA A 158 -2.72 -0.19 8.72
N SER A 159 -3.72 -1.04 8.95
CA SER A 159 -3.64 -2.17 9.88
C SER A 159 -2.77 -3.31 9.33
N PHE A 160 -2.83 -3.58 8.03
CA PHE A 160 -1.94 -4.54 7.37
C PHE A 160 -0.49 -4.06 7.34
N GLU A 161 -0.26 -2.79 7.01
CA GLU A 161 1.07 -2.20 6.99
C GLU A 161 1.70 -2.20 8.40
N MET A 162 0.88 -2.01 9.44
CA MET A 162 1.30 -2.14 10.84
C MET A 162 1.80 -3.55 11.15
N LEU A 163 0.99 -4.57 10.84
CA LEU A 163 1.35 -5.98 10.99
C LEU A 163 2.65 -6.30 10.25
N ARG A 164 2.75 -5.86 9.00
CA ARG A 164 3.93 -6.05 8.15
C ARG A 164 5.18 -5.46 8.80
N TYR A 165 5.19 -4.16 9.12
CA TYR A 165 6.40 -3.50 9.60
C TYR A 165 6.86 -4.08 10.94
N LEU A 166 5.95 -4.37 11.86
CA LEU A 166 6.29 -5.01 13.13
C LEU A 166 6.94 -6.37 12.89
N THR A 167 6.37 -7.17 12.00
CA THR A 167 6.89 -8.52 11.72
C THR A 167 8.23 -8.51 10.99
N GLU A 168 8.39 -7.63 10.00
CA GLU A 168 9.60 -7.50 9.18
C GLU A 168 10.76 -6.93 9.99
N ARG A 169 10.52 -5.92 10.83
CA ARG A 169 11.59 -5.18 11.50
C ARG A 169 11.96 -5.74 12.87
N LEU A 170 11.06 -6.47 13.54
CA LEU A 170 11.30 -6.97 14.89
C LEU A 170 11.32 -8.51 14.92
N PRO A 171 12.50 -9.15 14.90
CA PRO A 171 12.60 -10.60 15.08
C PRO A 171 12.27 -11.07 16.50
N ALA A 172 12.40 -10.16 17.47
CA ALA A 172 11.95 -10.33 18.83
C ALA A 172 11.25 -9.05 19.30
N MET A 173 10.18 -9.19 20.08
CA MET A 173 9.42 -8.06 20.60
C MET A 173 8.82 -8.39 21.98
N ILE A 174 8.85 -7.38 22.85
CA ILE A 174 8.07 -7.36 24.09
C ILE A 174 6.77 -6.66 23.76
N THR A 175 5.66 -7.36 23.94
CA THR A 175 4.32 -6.83 23.61
C THR A 175 3.48 -6.78 24.87
N PRO A 176 2.39 -6.00 24.87
CA PRO A 176 1.36 -6.18 25.87
C PRO A 176 0.67 -7.56 25.75
N THR A 177 -0.11 -7.93 26.76
CA THR A 177 -0.89 -9.18 26.77
C THR A 177 -2.01 -9.21 25.72
N TRP A 178 -2.51 -8.07 25.27
CA TRP A 178 -3.53 -7.97 24.21
C TRP A 178 -3.05 -8.42 22.83
N VAL A 179 -1.77 -8.78 22.66
CA VAL A 179 -1.30 -9.48 21.46
C VAL A 179 -2.05 -10.81 21.24
N ASP A 180 -2.67 -11.34 22.29
CA ASP A 180 -3.46 -12.56 22.29
C ASP A 180 -4.98 -12.31 22.14
N SER A 181 -5.40 -11.04 21.95
CA SER A 181 -6.79 -10.70 21.57
C SER A 181 -7.14 -11.27 20.19
N ARG A 182 -8.37 -11.76 20.04
CA ARG A 182 -8.85 -12.43 18.82
C ARG A 182 -9.36 -11.43 17.80
N VAL A 183 -9.08 -11.69 16.53
CA VAL A 183 -9.49 -10.88 15.40
C VAL A 183 -9.83 -11.78 14.21
N GLN A 184 -10.86 -11.42 13.45
CA GLN A 184 -11.23 -12.09 12.22
C GLN A 184 -10.91 -11.18 11.03
N PRO A 185 -9.68 -11.21 10.49
CA PRO A 185 -9.29 -10.36 9.38
C PRO A 185 -9.99 -10.79 8.09
N ILE A 186 -10.13 -9.86 7.14
CA ILE A 186 -10.74 -10.09 5.83
C ILE A 186 -9.88 -9.49 4.71
N ALA A 187 -9.79 -10.15 3.57
CA ALA A 187 -9.07 -9.60 2.42
C ALA A 187 -9.81 -8.40 1.81
N ILE A 188 -9.06 -7.39 1.35
CA ILE A 188 -9.65 -6.22 0.66
C ILE A 188 -10.49 -6.64 -0.56
N ARG A 189 -10.10 -7.72 -1.24
CA ARG A 189 -10.85 -8.26 -2.39
C ARG A 189 -12.28 -8.66 -2.00
N ASP A 190 -12.42 -9.34 -0.87
CA ASP A 190 -13.73 -9.79 -0.37
C ASP A 190 -14.55 -8.61 0.15
N VAL A 191 -13.92 -7.66 0.85
CA VAL A 191 -14.58 -6.41 1.27
C VAL A 191 -15.19 -5.67 0.07
N LEU A 192 -14.43 -5.54 -1.02
CA LEU A 192 -14.90 -4.84 -2.22
C LEU A 192 -16.02 -5.60 -2.93
N ARG A 193 -15.99 -6.94 -2.93
CA ARG A 193 -17.08 -7.76 -3.42
C ARG A 193 -18.38 -7.45 -2.67
N TYR A 194 -18.34 -7.46 -1.33
CA TYR A 194 -19.52 -7.12 -0.53
C TYR A 194 -19.99 -5.68 -0.78
N LEU A 195 -19.07 -4.72 -0.90
CA LEU A 195 -19.42 -3.33 -1.19
C LEU A 195 -20.10 -3.16 -2.55
N VAL A 196 -19.62 -3.82 -3.61
CA VAL A 196 -20.25 -3.78 -4.94
C VAL A 196 -21.62 -4.45 -4.91
N ALA A 197 -21.73 -5.63 -4.29
CA ALA A 197 -23.00 -6.36 -4.20
C ALA A 197 -24.05 -5.61 -3.37
N ALA A 198 -23.61 -4.84 -2.37
CA ALA A 198 -24.51 -4.02 -1.56
C ALA A 198 -25.23 -2.93 -2.37
N ALA A 199 -24.71 -2.51 -3.53
CA ALA A 199 -25.27 -1.41 -4.32
C ALA A 199 -26.73 -1.64 -4.74
N THR A 200 -27.06 -2.89 -5.08
CA THR A 200 -28.32 -3.31 -5.71
C THR A 200 -29.12 -4.27 -4.85
N LEU A 201 -28.82 -4.33 -3.55
CA LEU A 201 -29.66 -5.08 -2.63
C LEU A 201 -31.11 -4.55 -2.69
N PRO A 202 -32.11 -5.36 -2.32
CA PRO A 202 -33.49 -4.90 -2.16
C PRO A 202 -33.63 -3.81 -1.09
N ALA A 203 -34.61 -2.90 -1.22
CA ALA A 203 -34.79 -1.75 -0.30
C ALA A 203 -35.19 -2.15 1.12
N ASP A 204 -35.84 -3.30 1.28
CA ASP A 204 -36.17 -3.92 2.57
C ASP A 204 -34.95 -4.57 3.26
N VAL A 205 -33.85 -4.76 2.54
CA VAL A 205 -32.57 -5.18 3.12
C VAL A 205 -31.81 -3.96 3.61
N ALA A 206 -31.98 -3.66 4.91
CA ALA A 206 -31.26 -2.64 5.65
C ALA A 206 -30.82 -3.17 7.02
N GLY A 207 -29.66 -2.74 7.50
CA GLY A 207 -29.11 -3.19 8.77
C GLY A 207 -27.58 -3.20 8.82
N ALA A 208 -27.05 -3.68 9.93
CA ALA A 208 -25.61 -3.88 10.11
C ALA A 208 -25.25 -5.36 9.98
N PHE A 209 -24.26 -5.65 9.15
CA PHE A 209 -23.79 -7.00 8.85
C PHE A 209 -22.28 -7.08 9.08
N ASP A 210 -21.84 -8.09 9.81
CA ASP A 210 -20.41 -8.36 10.00
C ASP A 210 -19.83 -9.02 8.75
N ILE A 211 -18.63 -8.61 8.35
CA ILE A 211 -17.86 -9.23 7.29
C ILE A 211 -16.47 -9.59 7.82
N GLY A 212 -16.12 -10.88 7.73
CA GLY A 212 -14.86 -11.43 8.20
C GLY A 212 -14.37 -12.52 7.25
N GLY A 213 -13.05 -12.71 7.17
CA GLY A 213 -12.48 -13.83 6.44
C GLY A 213 -12.69 -15.16 7.19
N PRO A 214 -12.21 -16.28 6.62
CA PRO A 214 -12.44 -17.61 7.18
C PRO A 214 -11.64 -17.87 8.47
N ASP A 215 -10.57 -17.13 8.72
CA ASP A 215 -9.67 -17.34 9.85
C ASP A 215 -10.01 -16.42 11.03
N VAL A 216 -10.17 -17.00 12.22
CA VAL A 216 -10.15 -16.26 13.50
C VAL A 216 -8.79 -16.48 14.17
N LEU A 217 -8.01 -15.40 14.28
CA LEU A 217 -6.61 -15.44 14.72
C LEU A 217 -6.38 -14.49 15.90
N THR A 218 -5.29 -14.69 16.63
CA THR A 218 -4.74 -13.63 17.49
C THR A 218 -3.72 -12.78 16.72
N TYR A 219 -3.42 -11.56 17.20
CA TYR A 219 -2.35 -10.76 16.60
C TYR A 219 -1.00 -11.47 16.61
N ARG A 220 -0.72 -12.26 17.66
CA ARG A 220 0.43 -13.18 17.72
C ARG A 220 0.43 -14.15 16.54
N GLN A 221 -0.69 -14.85 16.30
CA GLN A 221 -0.81 -15.81 15.21
C GLN A 221 -0.67 -15.12 13.84
N MET A 222 -1.27 -13.95 13.65
CA MET A 222 -1.12 -13.16 12.43
C MET A 222 0.35 -12.83 12.15
N MET A 223 1.12 -12.41 13.17
CA MET A 223 2.56 -12.12 13.01
C MET A 223 3.37 -13.37 12.66
N GLN A 224 3.06 -14.53 13.26
CA GLN A 224 3.76 -15.78 12.93
C GLN A 224 3.44 -16.25 11.51
N ARG A 225 2.16 -16.25 11.13
CA ARG A 225 1.70 -16.65 9.79
C ARG A 225 2.23 -15.70 8.72
N TYR A 226 2.21 -14.38 8.97
CA TYR A 226 2.85 -13.39 8.09
C TYR A 226 4.34 -13.71 7.91
N ALA A 227 5.07 -13.97 9.00
CA ALA A 227 6.49 -14.28 8.92
C ALA A 227 6.76 -15.49 8.03
N ALA A 228 5.94 -16.55 8.14
CA ALA A 228 6.04 -17.72 7.28
C ALA A 228 5.83 -17.38 5.80
N VAL A 229 4.77 -16.65 5.45
CA VAL A 229 4.48 -16.23 4.06
C VAL A 229 5.56 -15.29 3.49
N ALA A 230 6.10 -14.41 4.32
CA ALA A 230 7.23 -13.53 3.96
C ALA A 230 8.59 -14.26 3.91
N GLY A 231 8.63 -15.55 4.29
CA GLY A 231 9.84 -16.35 4.40
C GLY A 231 10.79 -15.89 5.51
N LEU A 232 10.31 -15.15 6.50
CA LEU A 232 11.08 -14.72 7.68
C LEU A 232 11.13 -15.85 8.71
N GLY A 233 12.16 -15.88 9.55
CA GLY A 233 12.20 -16.79 10.69
C GLY A 233 11.06 -16.53 11.69
N PRO A 234 10.70 -17.48 12.56
CA PRO A 234 9.68 -17.27 13.59
C PRO A 234 9.96 -16.04 14.45
N ARG A 235 8.92 -15.30 14.84
CA ARG A 235 9.06 -14.11 15.68
C ARG A 235 9.05 -14.50 17.16
N ARG A 236 9.99 -13.99 17.96
CA ARG A 236 9.97 -14.21 19.42
C ARG A 236 9.12 -13.14 20.08
N ILE A 237 7.93 -13.49 20.55
CA ILE A 237 6.95 -12.54 21.09
C ILE A 237 6.75 -12.83 22.58
N VAL A 238 7.15 -11.91 23.45
CA VAL A 238 7.02 -12.04 24.91
C VAL A 238 5.95 -11.05 25.42
N PRO A 239 4.75 -11.54 25.83
CA PRO A 239 3.71 -10.68 26.37
C PRO A 239 4.04 -10.26 27.81
N VAL A 240 3.80 -8.99 28.16
CA VAL A 240 3.97 -8.43 29.52
C VAL A 240 2.74 -7.60 29.94
N PRO A 241 2.32 -7.63 31.21
CA PRO A 241 1.05 -7.02 31.64
C PRO A 241 1.10 -5.50 31.83
N VAL A 242 2.29 -4.89 31.95
CA VAL A 242 2.44 -3.49 32.40
C VAL A 242 2.71 -2.49 31.25
N LEU A 243 2.68 -2.95 29.99
CA LEU A 243 3.02 -2.09 28.86
C LEU A 243 1.76 -1.35 28.37
N THR A 244 1.68 -0.04 28.68
CA THR A 244 0.49 0.77 28.36
C THR A 244 0.36 1.04 26.84
N PRO A 245 -0.85 1.32 26.33
CA PRO A 245 -1.07 1.58 24.91
C PRO A 245 -0.36 2.86 24.45
N ARG A 246 -0.23 3.83 25.37
CA ARG A 246 0.51 5.07 25.16
C ARG A 246 1.99 4.78 24.96
N LEU A 247 2.62 3.97 25.81
CA LEU A 247 4.04 3.63 25.64
C LEU A 247 4.27 2.79 24.37
N SER A 248 3.35 1.87 24.09
CA SER A 248 3.38 1.02 22.88
C SER A 248 3.32 1.84 21.60
N SER A 249 2.50 2.90 21.54
CA SER A 249 2.36 3.74 20.34
C SER A 249 3.63 4.54 20.00
N HIS A 250 4.40 4.97 21.01
CA HIS A 250 5.70 5.63 20.78
C HIS A 250 6.73 4.65 20.21
N TRP A 251 6.76 3.43 20.77
CA TRP A 251 7.62 2.37 20.26
C TRP A 251 7.28 2.01 18.81
N VAL A 252 5.99 1.89 18.49
CA VAL A 252 5.51 1.62 17.13
C VAL A 252 5.90 2.74 16.16
N GLY A 253 5.82 4.01 16.57
CA GLY A 253 6.26 5.14 15.75
C GLY A 253 7.77 5.16 15.45
N LEU A 254 8.59 4.51 16.29
CA LEU A 254 10.04 4.39 16.06
C LEU A 254 10.36 3.27 15.05
N VAL A 255 9.58 2.19 15.06
CA VAL A 255 9.84 1.01 14.23
C VAL A 255 9.03 1.01 12.94
N THR A 256 7.97 1.80 12.82
CA THR A 256 7.12 1.89 11.63
C THR A 256 7.09 3.33 11.08
N PRO A 257 7.05 3.53 9.76
CA PRO A 257 6.84 4.85 9.15
C PRO A 257 5.36 5.28 9.16
N ILE A 258 4.47 4.52 9.79
CA ILE A 258 3.04 4.84 9.85
C ILE A 258 2.87 6.06 10.77
N PRO A 259 2.15 7.11 10.35
CA PRO A 259 1.93 8.29 11.17
C PRO A 259 1.34 7.92 12.54
N SER A 260 1.88 8.49 13.62
CA SER A 260 1.42 8.20 14.99
C SER A 260 -0.07 8.48 15.20
N ALA A 261 -0.64 9.42 14.43
CA ALA A 261 -2.07 9.73 14.43
C ALA A 261 -2.95 8.55 13.92
N LEU A 262 -2.42 7.68 13.06
CA LEU A 262 -3.08 6.44 12.63
C LEU A 262 -2.72 5.26 13.52
N ALA A 263 -1.44 5.16 13.91
CA ALA A 263 -0.95 4.05 14.72
C ALA A 263 -1.62 3.98 16.10
N ARG A 264 -1.78 5.13 16.77
CA ARG A 264 -2.28 5.16 18.15
C ARG A 264 -3.73 4.67 18.28
N PRO A 265 -4.73 5.17 17.51
CA PRO A 265 -6.09 4.67 17.61
C PRO A 265 -6.22 3.19 17.22
N LEU A 266 -5.41 2.73 16.26
CA LEU A 266 -5.35 1.31 15.90
C LEU A 266 -4.85 0.47 17.08
N ILE A 267 -3.74 0.84 17.72
CA ILE A 267 -3.21 0.15 18.91
C ILE A 267 -4.23 0.14 20.06
N GLU A 268 -4.88 1.27 20.32
CA GLU A 268 -5.92 1.36 21.35
C GLU A 268 -7.12 0.43 21.05
N SER A 269 -7.41 0.15 19.77
CA SER A 269 -8.44 -0.82 19.40
C SER A 269 -8.02 -2.29 19.58
N LEU A 270 -6.71 -2.62 19.52
CA LEU A 270 -6.20 -4.00 19.59
C LEU A 270 -6.51 -4.72 20.92
N HIS A 271 -6.90 -3.98 21.96
CA HIS A 271 -7.29 -4.53 23.26
C HIS A 271 -8.57 -5.36 23.21
N HIS A 272 -9.41 -5.15 22.22
CA HIS A 272 -10.74 -5.75 22.13
C HIS A 272 -10.73 -6.90 21.12
N ASP A 273 -11.48 -7.95 21.44
CA ASP A 273 -11.77 -8.99 20.47
C ASP A 273 -12.62 -8.42 19.33
N ALA A 274 -12.18 -8.62 18.09
CA ALA A 274 -12.82 -8.14 16.88
C ALA A 274 -13.13 -9.31 15.95
N VAL A 275 -14.08 -10.15 16.38
CA VAL A 275 -14.57 -11.33 15.67
C VAL A 275 -16.03 -11.10 15.28
N CYS A 276 -16.43 -11.56 14.10
CA CYS A 276 -17.83 -11.44 13.67
C CYS A 276 -18.73 -12.18 14.65
N ARG A 277 -19.88 -11.59 14.96
CA ARG A 277 -20.88 -12.21 15.84
C ARG A 277 -21.52 -13.43 15.19
N ASP A 278 -21.82 -13.27 13.91
CA ASP A 278 -22.47 -14.23 13.05
C ASP A 278 -21.97 -14.04 11.62
N HIS A 279 -22.52 -14.84 10.69
CA HIS A 279 -22.29 -14.70 9.25
C HIS A 279 -23.60 -14.37 8.53
N ALA A 280 -24.42 -13.48 9.11
CA ALA A 280 -25.73 -13.12 8.56
C ALA A 280 -25.63 -12.43 7.19
N VAL A 281 -24.48 -11.84 6.86
CA VAL A 281 -24.23 -11.24 5.54
C VAL A 281 -24.47 -12.23 4.41
N ALA A 282 -24.16 -13.52 4.60
CA ALA A 282 -24.30 -14.54 3.57
C ALA A 282 -25.76 -14.76 3.11
N ALA A 283 -26.74 -14.41 3.96
CA ALA A 283 -28.15 -14.50 3.61
C ALA A 283 -28.60 -13.42 2.62
N VAL A 284 -27.88 -12.29 2.56
CA VAL A 284 -28.21 -11.15 1.69
C VAL A 284 -27.20 -10.96 0.56
N ILE A 285 -25.92 -11.24 0.82
CA ILE A 285 -24.84 -11.24 -0.16
C ILE A 285 -24.06 -12.55 0.01
N PRO A 286 -24.29 -13.55 -0.86
CA PRO A 286 -23.58 -14.81 -0.78
C PRO A 286 -22.07 -14.69 -0.99
N ASP A 287 -21.35 -15.52 -0.26
CA ASP A 287 -19.90 -15.71 -0.39
C ASP A 287 -19.50 -16.16 -1.80
N PRO A 288 -18.21 -16.02 -2.17
CA PRO A 288 -17.69 -16.63 -3.39
C PRO A 288 -17.96 -18.13 -3.43
N PRO A 289 -18.33 -18.71 -4.60
CA PRO A 289 -18.38 -20.16 -4.76
C PRO A 289 -17.09 -20.86 -4.34
N GLU A 290 -15.94 -20.20 -4.57
CA GLU A 290 -14.61 -20.64 -4.18
C GLU A 290 -14.28 -20.43 -2.69
N GLY A 291 -15.14 -19.75 -1.94
CA GLY A 291 -14.92 -19.33 -0.56
C GLY A 291 -14.19 -17.99 -0.45
N LEU A 292 -14.20 -17.42 0.77
CA LEU A 292 -13.45 -16.21 1.11
C LEU A 292 -11.96 -16.50 1.19
N LEU A 293 -11.12 -15.49 0.93
CA LEU A 293 -9.67 -15.68 0.90
C LEU A 293 -9.11 -15.97 2.31
N PRO A 294 -8.38 -17.08 2.49
CA PRO A 294 -7.65 -17.37 3.72
C PRO A 294 -6.58 -16.31 4.02
N PHE A 295 -6.20 -16.20 5.30
CA PHE A 295 -5.22 -15.22 5.76
C PHE A 295 -3.91 -15.29 4.96
N GLU A 296 -3.33 -16.49 4.80
CA GLU A 296 -2.06 -16.69 4.12
C GLU A 296 -2.11 -16.25 2.66
N GLU A 297 -3.20 -16.54 1.96
CA GLU A 297 -3.41 -16.14 0.57
C GLU A 297 -3.58 -14.62 0.45
N ALA A 298 -4.35 -14.00 1.34
CA ALA A 298 -4.51 -12.56 1.38
C ALA A 298 -3.18 -11.83 1.64
N VAL A 299 -2.34 -12.36 2.55
CA VAL A 299 -0.99 -11.84 2.79
C VAL A 299 -0.11 -12.04 1.56
N ASP A 300 -0.09 -13.23 0.97
CA ASP A 300 0.73 -13.52 -0.20
C ASP A 300 0.39 -12.58 -1.37
N LEU A 301 -0.90 -12.39 -1.66
CA LEU A 301 -1.37 -11.44 -2.67
C LEU A 301 -0.93 -10.00 -2.38
N ALA A 302 -0.98 -9.57 -1.12
CA ALA A 302 -0.50 -8.25 -0.72
C ALA A 302 1.03 -8.07 -0.87
N LEU A 303 1.80 -9.16 -0.77
CA LEU A 303 3.25 -9.15 -0.94
C LEU A 303 3.71 -9.35 -2.38
N ARG A 304 2.92 -10.04 -3.22
CA ARG A 304 3.26 -10.35 -4.62
C ARG A 304 3.62 -9.10 -5.42
N ARG A 305 2.81 -8.05 -5.36
CA ARG A 305 3.12 -6.81 -6.09
C ARG A 305 4.19 -5.93 -5.48
N VAL A 306 4.54 -6.04 -4.21
CA VAL A 306 5.76 -5.38 -3.72
C VAL A 306 7.00 -6.05 -4.31
N ARG A 307 6.95 -7.38 -4.45
CA ARG A 307 7.99 -8.16 -5.13
C ARG A 307 8.00 -7.91 -6.65
N GLU A 308 6.85 -7.69 -7.29
CA GLU A 308 6.70 -7.52 -8.74
C GLU A 308 6.73 -6.05 -9.22
N ALA A 309 6.32 -5.06 -8.43
CA ALA A 309 6.53 -3.64 -8.73
C ALA A 309 8.02 -3.26 -8.61
N ALA A 310 8.80 -4.09 -7.91
CA ALA A 310 10.25 -4.10 -7.96
C ALA A 310 10.81 -4.86 -9.19
N VAL A 311 9.97 -5.56 -9.96
CA VAL A 311 10.30 -6.37 -11.15
C VAL A 311 9.25 -6.10 -12.25
N VAL A 312 8.95 -4.83 -12.53
CA VAL A 312 8.07 -4.48 -13.66
C VAL A 312 8.89 -4.72 -14.92
N THR A 313 8.91 -5.93 -15.48
CA THR A 313 9.31 -6.19 -16.90
C THR A 313 9.22 -7.65 -17.39
N ARG A 314 8.46 -8.56 -16.75
CA ARG A 314 8.10 -9.81 -17.44
C ARG A 314 6.68 -9.72 -17.97
N TRP A 315 6.55 -9.68 -19.30
CA TRP A 315 5.29 -9.90 -20.04
C TRP A 315 4.60 -11.22 -19.65
N SER A 316 5.32 -12.12 -18.97
CA SER A 316 4.84 -13.40 -18.45
C SER A 316 4.47 -13.40 -16.95
N SER A 317 4.41 -12.25 -16.26
CA SER A 317 3.86 -12.22 -14.89
C SER A 317 2.36 -12.49 -14.98
N GLY A 318 1.92 -13.71 -14.65
CA GLY A 318 0.51 -14.15 -14.67
C GLY A 318 -0.39 -13.47 -13.63
N SER A 319 0.00 -12.31 -13.08
CA SER A 319 -0.84 -11.46 -12.25
C SER A 319 -1.68 -10.55 -13.15
N VAL A 320 -3.02 -10.64 -13.03
CA VAL A 320 -3.94 -9.76 -13.76
C VAL A 320 -3.66 -8.31 -13.37
N PRO A 321 -3.29 -7.42 -14.32
CA PRO A 321 -3.03 -6.03 -14.00
C PRO A 321 -4.27 -5.36 -13.38
N GLY A 322 -4.13 -4.74 -12.20
CA GLY A 322 -5.20 -3.96 -11.57
C GLY A 322 -6.02 -4.73 -10.53
N ALA A 323 -5.46 -5.79 -9.94
CA ALA A 323 -6.15 -6.53 -8.90
C ALA A 323 -6.31 -5.67 -7.63
N PRO A 324 -7.39 -5.83 -6.83
CA PRO A 324 -7.65 -4.91 -5.72
C PRO A 324 -6.62 -4.94 -4.58
N SER A 325 -5.84 -6.00 -4.48
CA SER A 325 -4.74 -6.15 -3.51
C SER A 325 -3.47 -5.38 -3.89
N ASP A 326 -3.43 -4.83 -5.09
CA ASP A 326 -2.25 -4.22 -5.67
C ASP A 326 -2.05 -2.80 -5.11
N PRO A 327 -0.79 -2.32 -5.01
CA PRO A 327 -0.51 -0.92 -4.69
C PRO A 327 -1.10 0.03 -5.74
N LEU A 328 -1.66 1.14 -5.28
CA LEU A 328 -2.13 2.24 -6.12
C LEU A 328 -1.14 3.42 -6.07
N PRO A 329 -1.03 4.25 -7.12
CA PRO A 329 -0.21 5.46 -7.10
C PRO A 329 -0.56 6.42 -5.96
N THR A 330 -1.82 6.42 -5.54
CA THR A 330 -2.34 7.24 -4.45
C THR A 330 -2.22 6.59 -3.07
N ASP A 331 -1.70 5.36 -2.98
CA ASP A 331 -1.48 4.75 -1.67
C ASP A 331 -0.47 5.60 -0.88
N PRO A 332 -0.61 5.66 0.46
CA PRO A 332 0.31 6.43 1.28
C PRO A 332 1.77 6.00 1.08
N SER A 333 2.71 6.92 1.23
CA SER A 333 4.15 6.64 1.03
C SER A 333 4.74 5.57 1.97
N TRP A 334 4.01 5.18 3.01
CA TRP A 334 4.35 4.09 3.93
C TRP A 334 3.74 2.73 3.53
N ALA A 335 3.01 2.65 2.43
CA ALA A 335 2.46 1.41 1.90
C ALA A 335 3.53 0.56 1.18
N GLY A 336 3.32 -0.75 1.15
CA GLY A 336 3.98 -1.61 0.17
C GLY A 336 5.46 -1.89 0.39
N GLY A 337 5.94 -1.89 1.63
CA GLY A 337 7.29 -2.35 1.94
C GLY A 337 8.17 -1.33 2.66
N SER A 338 9.38 -1.75 2.98
CA SER A 338 10.51 -0.83 2.95
C SER A 338 11.10 -0.91 1.54
N LEU A 339 11.21 0.22 0.84
CA LEU A 339 12.03 0.36 -0.35
C LEU A 339 12.90 1.59 -0.17
N TYR A 340 14.20 1.38 0.00
CA TYR A 340 15.13 2.49 0.14
C TYR A 340 15.64 2.92 -1.23
N THR A 341 15.70 4.23 -1.44
CA THR A 341 16.17 4.83 -2.68
C THR A 341 17.29 5.83 -2.37
N ASP A 342 18.37 5.77 -3.13
CA ASP A 342 19.37 6.83 -3.23
C ASP A 342 19.34 7.37 -4.67
N LEU A 343 18.84 8.59 -4.85
CA LEU A 343 18.76 9.27 -6.14
C LEU A 343 19.87 10.31 -6.24
N ARG A 344 20.61 10.27 -7.34
CA ARG A 344 21.63 11.26 -7.72
C ARG A 344 21.33 11.76 -9.12
N GLU A 345 21.28 13.08 -9.26
CA GLU A 345 21.04 13.73 -10.54
C GLU A 345 22.21 14.65 -10.86
N ARG A 346 22.57 14.72 -12.14
CA ARG A 346 23.65 15.60 -12.61
C ARG A 346 23.40 16.05 -14.03
N PHE A 347 23.40 17.36 -14.23
CA PHE A 347 23.39 17.97 -15.55
C PHE A 347 24.79 17.89 -16.20
N THR A 348 24.83 17.68 -17.51
CA THR A 348 26.03 17.76 -18.34
C THR A 348 25.72 18.40 -19.69
N THR A 349 26.70 19.08 -20.27
CA THR A 349 26.64 19.64 -21.63
C THR A 349 26.90 18.59 -22.71
N ALA A 350 27.34 17.39 -22.32
CA ALA A 350 27.50 16.26 -23.23
C ALA A 350 26.16 15.87 -23.88
N SER A 351 26.23 15.35 -25.11
CA SER A 351 25.04 14.84 -25.79
C SER A 351 24.44 13.64 -25.04
N PRO A 352 23.12 13.43 -25.07
CA PRO A 352 22.49 12.24 -24.48
C PRO A 352 23.10 10.92 -24.96
N ALA A 353 23.51 10.85 -26.24
CA ALA A 353 24.17 9.69 -26.82
C ALA A 353 25.55 9.43 -26.21
N ALA A 354 26.34 10.47 -25.94
CA ALA A 354 27.64 10.33 -25.29
C ALA A 354 27.50 9.81 -23.85
N VAL A 355 26.54 10.34 -23.09
CA VAL A 355 26.23 9.85 -21.73
C VAL A 355 25.76 8.39 -21.77
N TRP A 356 24.95 8.04 -22.77
CA TRP A 356 24.46 6.67 -22.95
C TRP A 356 25.59 5.67 -23.25
N ASN A 357 26.54 6.03 -24.10
CA ASN A 357 27.70 5.19 -24.38
C ASN A 357 28.51 4.89 -23.11
N GLU A 358 28.71 5.90 -22.26
CA GLU A 358 29.40 5.70 -20.97
C GLU A 358 28.63 4.77 -20.02
N ILE A 359 27.29 4.83 -20.04
CA ILE A 359 26.43 3.91 -19.27
C ILE A 359 26.57 2.48 -19.79
N GLU A 360 26.48 2.28 -21.11
CA GLU A 360 26.62 0.95 -21.71
C GLU A 360 28.03 0.38 -21.52
N ALA A 361 29.06 1.20 -21.30
CA ALA A 361 30.43 0.76 -21.06
C ALA A 361 30.74 0.34 -19.60
N ILE A 362 29.79 0.42 -18.66
CA ILE A 362 30.03 0.11 -17.23
C ILE A 362 30.47 -1.35 -16.97
N GLY A 363 31.46 -1.54 -16.11
CA GLY A 363 31.95 -2.85 -15.68
C GLY A 363 32.95 -3.46 -16.67
N GLY A 364 33.36 -4.72 -16.45
CA GLY A 364 34.40 -5.34 -17.28
C GLY A 364 35.75 -4.60 -17.17
N GLU A 365 36.42 -4.34 -18.29
CA GLU A 365 37.73 -3.66 -18.32
C GLU A 365 37.64 -2.17 -17.96
N THR A 366 36.52 -1.50 -18.28
CA THR A 366 36.23 -0.12 -17.88
C THR A 366 36.04 0.01 -16.35
N GLY A 367 35.63 -1.08 -15.72
CA GLY A 367 35.32 -1.13 -14.30
C GLY A 367 34.15 -0.24 -13.91
N TRP A 368 34.05 0.06 -12.62
CA TRP A 368 33.02 0.96 -12.10
C TRP A 368 33.61 2.36 -11.94
N TYR A 369 32.90 3.39 -12.41
CA TYR A 369 33.31 4.80 -12.32
C TYR A 369 33.42 5.36 -10.89
N SER A 370 33.50 4.50 -9.86
CA SER A 370 33.70 4.85 -8.46
C SER A 370 34.56 3.82 -7.73
N TRP A 371 35.42 4.30 -6.83
CA TRP A 371 36.22 3.55 -5.85
C TRP A 371 36.48 2.06 -6.19
N PRO A 372 37.39 1.76 -7.13
CA PRO A 372 37.66 0.38 -7.59
C PRO A 372 38.00 -0.60 -6.45
N VAL A 373 38.73 -0.14 -5.44
CA VAL A 373 39.11 -0.93 -4.26
C VAL A 373 37.90 -1.34 -3.42
N ALA A 374 36.89 -0.47 -3.28
CA ALA A 374 35.68 -0.79 -2.52
C ALA A 374 34.86 -1.88 -3.22
N TRP A 375 34.79 -1.85 -4.56
CA TRP A 375 34.13 -2.89 -5.34
C TRP A 375 34.90 -4.21 -5.33
N GLN A 376 36.23 -4.17 -5.37
CA GLN A 376 37.07 -5.36 -5.21
C GLN A 376 36.92 -5.99 -3.82
N ALA A 377 36.96 -5.19 -2.76
CA ALA A 377 36.70 -5.64 -1.39
C ALA A 377 35.30 -6.24 -1.27
N ARG A 378 34.27 -5.59 -1.84
CA ARG A 378 32.91 -6.12 -1.84
C ARG A 378 32.81 -7.45 -2.58
N GLY A 379 33.46 -7.59 -3.74
CA GLY A 379 33.50 -8.82 -4.53
C GLY A 379 34.29 -9.95 -3.87
N LEU A 380 35.27 -9.64 -3.02
CA LEU A 380 35.95 -10.61 -2.14
C LEU A 380 35.02 -11.10 -1.03
N ILE A 381 34.34 -10.19 -0.33
CA ILE A 381 33.36 -10.52 0.72
C ILE A 381 32.25 -11.39 0.13
N ASP A 382 31.72 -11.04 -1.05
CA ASP A 382 30.65 -11.80 -1.69
C ASP A 382 31.05 -13.27 -1.92
N ARG A 383 32.24 -13.51 -2.47
CA ARG A 383 32.79 -14.85 -2.67
C ARG A 383 33.01 -15.61 -1.37
N ALA A 384 33.53 -14.94 -0.34
CA ALA A 384 33.74 -15.56 0.97
C ALA A 384 32.43 -16.10 1.56
N PHE A 385 31.30 -15.48 1.22
CA PHE A 385 29.98 -15.96 1.60
C PHE A 385 29.27 -16.77 0.52
N GLY A 386 29.94 -17.24 -0.54
CA GLY A 386 29.36 -18.10 -1.57
C GLY A 386 28.53 -17.38 -2.65
N GLY A 387 28.76 -16.08 -2.85
CA GLY A 387 28.25 -15.30 -3.97
C GLY A 387 29.17 -15.34 -5.20
N VAL A 388 28.75 -14.66 -6.27
CA VAL A 388 29.40 -14.69 -7.59
C VAL A 388 30.70 -13.87 -7.66
N GLY A 389 30.83 -12.81 -6.85
CA GLY A 389 31.94 -11.86 -6.91
C GLY A 389 32.08 -11.12 -8.25
N LEU A 390 33.24 -10.49 -8.49
CA LEU A 390 33.56 -9.74 -9.71
C LEU A 390 34.00 -10.62 -10.92
N ARG A 391 33.86 -11.95 -10.86
CA ARG A 391 34.51 -12.87 -11.84
C ARG A 391 33.68 -13.14 -13.11
N ARG A 392 32.47 -12.60 -13.22
CA ARG A 392 31.68 -12.71 -14.46
C ARG A 392 32.00 -11.51 -15.35
N GLY A 393 32.86 -11.75 -16.34
CA GLY A 393 33.12 -10.78 -17.40
C GLY A 393 31.87 -10.52 -18.25
N ARG A 394 31.89 -9.42 -18.98
CA ARG A 394 30.84 -9.05 -19.94
C ARG A 394 30.92 -9.92 -21.20
N ARG A 395 29.79 -10.06 -21.89
CA ARG A 395 29.74 -10.69 -23.22
C ARG A 395 30.35 -9.79 -24.29
N ASP A 396 30.08 -8.49 -24.21
CA ASP A 396 30.52 -7.45 -25.13
C ASP A 396 30.93 -6.20 -24.31
N PRO A 397 32.09 -5.58 -24.59
CA PRO A 397 32.58 -4.43 -23.84
C PRO A 397 31.85 -3.13 -24.16
N VAL A 398 31.13 -3.06 -25.28
CA VAL A 398 30.49 -1.83 -25.80
C VAL A 398 28.97 -1.89 -25.66
N THR A 399 28.35 -3.06 -25.84
CA THR A 399 26.88 -3.19 -25.85
C THR A 399 26.34 -4.10 -24.76
N LEU A 400 25.17 -3.77 -24.22
CA LEU A 400 24.47 -4.58 -23.22
C LEU A 400 23.13 -5.11 -23.74
N ARG A 401 22.78 -6.34 -23.36
CA ARG A 401 21.47 -6.95 -23.60
C ARG A 401 20.86 -7.44 -22.29
N VAL A 402 19.52 -7.51 -22.28
CA VAL A 402 18.77 -8.12 -21.16
C VAL A 402 19.31 -9.53 -20.90
N GLY A 403 19.65 -9.80 -19.64
CA GLY A 403 20.24 -11.06 -19.19
C GLY A 403 21.76 -11.06 -19.10
N ASP A 404 22.47 -10.09 -19.69
CA ASP A 404 23.94 -10.02 -19.61
C ASP A 404 24.42 -9.82 -18.16
N ALA A 405 25.57 -10.41 -17.85
CA ALA A 405 26.23 -10.20 -16.56
C ALA A 405 27.22 -9.03 -16.65
N VAL A 406 27.14 -8.13 -15.67
CA VAL A 406 28.07 -7.02 -15.46
C VAL A 406 28.62 -7.19 -14.05
N ASP A 407 29.72 -7.95 -13.94
CA ASP A 407 30.29 -8.39 -12.67
C ASP A 407 29.28 -9.17 -11.80
N PHE A 408 28.92 -8.64 -10.63
CA PHE A 408 27.90 -9.20 -9.74
C PHE A 408 26.50 -8.63 -9.99
N TRP A 409 26.29 -7.93 -11.10
CA TRP A 409 24.98 -7.47 -11.56
C TRP A 409 24.52 -8.25 -12.78
N ARG A 410 23.20 -8.28 -12.97
CA ARG A 410 22.57 -8.74 -14.20
C ARG A 410 21.77 -7.63 -14.82
N VAL A 411 21.90 -7.43 -16.12
CA VAL A 411 21.02 -6.55 -16.89
C VAL A 411 19.61 -7.12 -16.84
N GLU A 412 18.72 -6.41 -16.19
CA GLU A 412 17.32 -6.79 -16.05
C GLU A 412 16.46 -6.12 -17.10
N GLU A 413 16.75 -4.85 -17.42
CA GLU A 413 16.03 -4.08 -18.42
C GLU A 413 16.96 -3.08 -19.11
N ILE A 414 16.72 -2.86 -20.41
CA ILE A 414 17.38 -1.81 -21.19
C ILE A 414 16.36 -1.15 -22.11
N LEU A 415 16.25 0.17 -22.01
CA LEU A 415 15.58 1.05 -22.97
C LEU A 415 16.69 1.87 -23.66
N PRO A 416 17.08 1.50 -24.90
CA PRO A 416 18.22 2.12 -25.58
C PRO A 416 18.14 3.66 -25.59
N GLY A 417 19.25 4.31 -25.25
CA GLY A 417 19.37 5.77 -25.16
C GLY A 417 18.65 6.41 -23.97
N ARG A 418 18.00 5.63 -23.10
CA ARG A 418 17.11 6.15 -22.04
C ARG A 418 17.37 5.56 -20.66
N MET A 419 17.37 4.23 -20.52
CA MET A 419 17.42 3.58 -19.21
C MET A 419 18.14 2.24 -19.24
N LEU A 420 19.03 2.01 -18.28
CA LEU A 420 19.59 0.71 -17.95
C LEU A 420 19.24 0.33 -16.51
N ARG A 421 18.64 -0.85 -16.29
CA ARG A 421 18.41 -1.42 -14.94
C ARG A 421 19.26 -2.66 -14.73
N LEU A 422 20.02 -2.63 -13.64
CA LEU A 422 20.88 -3.72 -13.19
C LEU A 422 20.33 -4.28 -11.87
N ARG A 423 20.17 -5.61 -11.79
CA ARG A 423 19.81 -6.34 -10.56
C ARG A 423 21.04 -6.95 -9.92
N ALA A 424 21.22 -6.76 -8.62
CA ALA A 424 22.33 -7.37 -7.89
C ALA A 424 22.13 -8.89 -7.78
N GLU A 425 23.19 -9.65 -8.06
CA GLU A 425 23.27 -11.11 -7.84
C GLU A 425 24.16 -11.48 -6.65
N MET A 426 24.83 -10.50 -6.05
CA MET A 426 25.61 -10.68 -4.84
C MET A 426 24.71 -11.09 -3.66
N ARG A 427 25.25 -11.82 -2.69
CA ARG A 427 24.54 -12.17 -1.46
C ARG A 427 24.32 -10.92 -0.61
N LEU A 428 23.05 -10.54 -0.48
CA LEU A 428 22.58 -9.42 0.33
C LEU A 428 21.43 -9.87 1.24
N PRO A 429 21.26 -9.26 2.42
CA PRO A 429 20.07 -9.45 3.24
C PRO A 429 18.88 -8.64 2.66
N GLY A 430 18.60 -8.79 1.36
CA GLY A 430 17.64 -8.01 0.61
C GLY A 430 17.86 -8.13 -0.90
N LEU A 431 17.06 -7.39 -1.67
CA LEU A 431 17.23 -7.25 -3.12
C LEU A 431 17.71 -5.84 -3.44
N ALA A 432 18.58 -5.70 -4.43
CA ALA A 432 19.14 -4.41 -4.81
C ALA A 432 19.12 -4.22 -6.33
N TRP A 433 18.85 -2.99 -6.75
CA TRP A 433 18.90 -2.57 -8.14
C TRP A 433 19.66 -1.26 -8.29
N LEU A 434 20.24 -1.06 -9.47
CA LEU A 434 20.81 0.19 -9.91
C LEU A 434 20.17 0.57 -11.24
N GLU A 435 19.50 1.71 -11.28
CA GLU A 435 18.95 2.29 -12.50
C GLU A 435 19.76 3.51 -12.92
N LEU A 436 20.10 3.56 -14.19
CA LEU A 436 20.83 4.65 -14.82
C LEU A 436 19.97 5.19 -15.96
N ASN A 437 19.63 6.47 -15.90
CA ASN A 437 18.77 7.12 -16.89
C ASN A 437 19.47 8.33 -17.51
N VAL A 438 19.11 8.59 -18.76
CA VAL A 438 19.51 9.79 -19.49
C VAL A 438 18.26 10.46 -20.04
N ASP A 439 18.01 11.68 -19.59
CA ASP A 439 16.93 12.51 -20.10
C ASP A 439 17.52 13.65 -20.94
N PRO A 440 17.08 13.81 -22.20
CA PRO A 440 17.53 14.93 -23.03
C PRO A 440 17.02 16.25 -22.46
N LEU A 441 17.89 17.26 -22.43
CA LEU A 441 17.58 18.63 -22.05
C LEU A 441 18.12 19.61 -23.09
N ASP A 442 17.54 20.80 -23.17
CA ASP A 442 18.09 21.87 -23.99
C ASP A 442 19.51 22.21 -23.52
N GLY A 443 20.49 22.04 -24.41
CA GLY A 443 21.91 22.28 -24.12
C GLY A 443 22.68 21.09 -23.51
N GLY A 444 22.11 19.88 -23.47
CA GLY A 444 22.84 18.68 -23.04
C GLY A 444 21.95 17.52 -22.58
N ALA A 445 22.28 16.96 -21.42
CA ALA A 445 21.54 15.83 -20.84
C ALA A 445 21.49 15.90 -19.31
N LEU A 446 20.40 15.37 -18.73
CA LEU A 446 20.30 15.07 -17.32
C LEU A 446 20.56 13.58 -17.10
N TYR A 447 21.66 13.28 -16.41
CA TYR A 447 21.94 11.93 -15.92
C TYR A 447 21.26 11.72 -14.58
N ARG A 448 20.50 10.64 -14.44
CA ARG A 448 19.89 10.21 -13.17
C ARG A 448 20.33 8.81 -12.80
N GLN A 449 20.77 8.66 -11.57
CA GLN A 449 21.21 7.39 -11.01
C GLN A 449 20.39 7.07 -9.76
N ARG A 450 19.73 5.91 -9.75
CA ARG A 450 18.90 5.45 -8.64
C ARG A 450 19.40 4.11 -8.14
N ALA A 451 19.90 4.07 -6.90
CA ALA A 451 20.14 2.80 -6.21
C ALA A 451 18.90 2.46 -5.38
N LEU A 452 18.27 1.32 -5.67
CA LEU A 452 17.08 0.83 -5.00
C LEU A 452 17.45 -0.38 -4.14
N PHE A 453 16.94 -0.45 -2.92
CA PHE A 453 17.18 -1.58 -2.03
C PHE A 453 15.91 -1.97 -1.27
N HIS A 454 15.48 -3.20 -1.48
CA HIS A 454 14.37 -3.83 -0.77
C HIS A 454 14.93 -4.72 0.36
N PRO A 455 14.99 -4.25 1.61
CA PRO A 455 15.53 -5.00 2.74
C PRO A 455 14.71 -6.24 3.07
N ARG A 456 15.38 -7.33 3.43
CA ARG A 456 14.75 -8.54 3.96
C ARG A 456 14.95 -8.62 5.47
N GLY A 457 13.86 -8.42 6.21
CA GLY A 457 13.87 -8.44 7.67
C GLY A 457 14.78 -7.37 8.31
N LEU A 458 15.05 -7.48 9.60
CA LEU A 458 15.94 -6.55 10.33
C LEU A 458 17.37 -6.50 9.77
N ALA A 459 17.93 -7.65 9.36
CA ALA A 459 19.28 -7.70 8.79
C ALA A 459 19.40 -6.81 7.54
N GLY A 460 18.36 -6.81 6.69
CA GLY A 460 18.30 -5.91 5.54
C GLY A 460 18.24 -4.44 5.95
N GLN A 461 17.42 -4.11 6.95
CA GLN A 461 17.34 -2.73 7.46
C GLN A 461 18.72 -2.23 7.93
N LEU A 462 19.39 -3.02 8.77
CA LEU A 462 20.71 -2.68 9.31
C LEU A 462 21.77 -2.56 8.21
N TYR A 463 21.72 -3.44 7.20
CA TYR A 463 22.63 -3.40 6.06
C TYR A 463 22.53 -2.09 5.27
N TRP A 464 21.31 -1.62 4.97
CA TRP A 464 21.14 -0.35 4.27
C TRP A 464 21.74 0.81 5.08
N TRP A 465 21.40 0.88 6.37
CA TRP A 465 21.84 1.99 7.22
C TRP A 465 23.34 1.99 7.50
N SER A 466 23.99 0.82 7.54
CA SER A 466 25.45 0.75 7.70
C SER A 466 26.21 1.21 6.46
N ILE A 467 25.64 1.05 5.27
CA ILE A 467 26.30 1.41 3.99
C ILE A 467 25.89 2.81 3.50
N LYS A 468 24.73 3.33 3.93
CA LYS A 468 24.22 4.65 3.55
C LYS A 468 25.27 5.79 3.62
N PRO A 469 26.15 5.90 4.64
CA PRO A 469 27.17 6.95 4.67
C PRO A 469 28.16 6.87 3.49
N PHE A 470 28.42 5.67 2.97
CA PHE A 470 29.32 5.44 1.85
C PHE A 470 28.68 5.69 0.48
N HIS A 471 27.34 5.70 0.38
CA HIS A 471 26.64 5.96 -0.88
C HIS A 471 27.01 7.31 -1.49
N GLY A 472 27.16 8.36 -0.66
CA GLY A 472 27.57 9.68 -1.14
C GLY A 472 28.97 9.68 -1.79
N LEU A 473 29.88 8.83 -1.30
CA LEU A 473 31.23 8.69 -1.85
C LEU A 473 31.21 7.83 -3.12
N VAL A 474 30.55 6.67 -3.08
CA VAL A 474 30.52 5.71 -4.19
C VAL A 474 29.63 6.21 -5.32
N PHE A 475 28.34 6.40 -5.08
CA PHE A 475 27.38 6.82 -6.11
C PHE A 475 27.58 8.27 -6.53
N GLY A 476 28.00 9.14 -5.61
CA GLY A 476 28.40 10.50 -5.94
C GLY A 476 29.61 10.55 -6.88
N ALA A 477 30.66 9.76 -6.62
CA ALA A 477 31.80 9.69 -7.53
C ALA A 477 31.43 9.09 -8.89
N MET A 478 30.59 8.05 -8.89
CA MET A 478 30.11 7.39 -10.11
C MET A 478 29.41 8.39 -11.04
N ALA A 479 28.43 9.14 -10.52
CA ALA A 479 27.71 10.14 -11.30
C ALA A 479 28.64 11.23 -11.86
N ARG A 480 29.64 11.67 -11.08
CA ARG A 480 30.62 12.66 -11.54
C ARG A 480 31.50 12.13 -12.67
N ASN A 481 32.09 10.96 -12.46
CA ASN A 481 33.07 10.39 -13.38
C ASN A 481 32.42 9.97 -14.69
N LEU A 482 31.20 9.40 -14.64
CA LEU A 482 30.44 9.05 -15.84
C LEU A 482 30.11 10.30 -16.68
N THR A 483 29.59 11.37 -16.07
CA THR A 483 29.31 12.60 -16.82
C THR A 483 30.57 13.28 -17.39
N ARG A 484 31.73 13.09 -16.73
CA ARG A 484 33.03 13.60 -17.22
C ARG A 484 33.57 12.77 -18.38
N GLY A 485 33.41 11.44 -18.37
CA GLY A 485 33.80 10.58 -19.48
C GLY A 485 33.03 10.89 -20.76
N ALA A 486 31.78 11.33 -20.62
CA ALA A 486 30.92 11.71 -21.74
C ALA A 486 31.20 13.11 -22.33
N SER A 487 31.97 13.95 -21.62
CA SER A 487 32.17 15.37 -21.95
C SER A 487 33.33 15.61 -22.91
#